data_AF-A0A2E5LEW1-F1
#
_entry.id   AF-A0A2E5LEW1-F1
#
_cell.length_a   1.000
_cell.length_b   1.000
_cell.length_c   1.000
_cell.angle_alpha   90.00
_cell.angle_beta   90.00
_cell.angle_gamma   90.00
#
_symmetry.space_group_name_H-M   'P 1'
#
loop_
_entity.id
_entity.type
_entity.pdbx_description
1 polymer ?
#
loop_
_entity_poly.entity_id
_entity_poly.type
_entity_poly.pdbx_seq_one_letter_code
_entity_poly.pdbx_strand_id
1 'polypeptide(L)'
;MFQIKNYITNILDKKKLISFEYLFFLILIFFVFRSFEYLIYWYEAYQKAFYGNADHIFWDFEVYKCAADFFINNENPYKLTTDCSPSNKPFIFNYPPFTILIFLPFTLFGFTIAKTIWGLLLILLFINFLNLQKKLFNIKINYFIYSLIVIFSLDKTLIYSFFTGNMSFVLQILLACSFYFLSINKTKTFFFIISFISIFKFYFLIFLLCPILLSKFKYLKEIIITLSLVSLFYIANYFFDPVYFSNWLLNIYKISIGKNYDSVGIGSLNYIILLLNFLENKNILNLNSNREFVELFLTFFYLILIFFIGYYFLNKNNLKNKKIKLALSILIIGLSIPRLAIYELIIFIIPIIFLFENFYNSINKRKSQLFIAFIFLSIFLLNGDSGVTYPFLLVFTLSNLFLYKNNSKIT
;
A
#
# COMPACT_ATOMS: atom_id res chain seq x y z
N MET A 1 21.59 14.37 25.09
CA MET A 1 21.36 13.60 26.33
C MET A 1 21.01 14.47 27.54
N PHE A 2 21.52 15.72 27.66
CA PHE A 2 21.24 16.60 28.81
C PHE A 2 19.90 17.37 28.79
N GLN A 3 19.19 17.48 27.65
CA GLN A 3 17.85 18.09 27.59
C GLN A 3 16.71 17.17 28.04
N ILE A 4 16.96 15.87 28.21
CA ILE A 4 15.95 14.89 28.64
C ILE A 4 15.73 14.98 30.16
N LYS A 5 16.77 15.31 30.94
CA LYS A 5 16.72 15.31 32.41
C LYS A 5 15.88 16.45 32.99
N ASN A 6 15.95 17.65 32.40
CA ASN A 6 15.10 18.79 32.80
C ASN A 6 13.63 18.65 32.33
N TYR A 7 13.36 17.78 31.35
CA TYR A 7 12.00 17.45 30.95
C TYR A 7 11.34 16.52 31.98
N ILE A 8 12.12 15.62 32.61
CA ILE A 8 11.65 14.64 33.59
C ILE A 8 11.31 15.29 34.95
N THR A 9 12.04 16.31 35.39
CA THR A 9 11.82 16.94 36.71
C THR A 9 10.59 17.86 36.76
N ASN A 10 10.16 18.43 35.64
CA ASN A 10 8.91 19.23 35.56
C ASN A 10 7.63 18.38 35.34
N ILE A 11 7.73 17.05 35.31
CA ILE A 11 6.63 16.10 35.04
C ILE A 11 5.89 15.65 36.32
N LEU A 12 6.38 15.98 37.52
CA LEU A 12 5.90 15.38 38.78
C LEU A 12 4.59 15.95 39.35
N ASP A 13 3.95 16.92 38.69
CA ASP A 13 2.61 17.40 39.06
C ASP A 13 1.55 17.06 37.99
N LYS A 14 1.07 15.79 37.99
CA LYS A 14 -0.30 15.35 37.63
C LYS A 14 -0.40 13.80 37.56
N LYS A 15 -0.92 13.18 38.63
CA LYS A 15 -1.08 11.72 38.79
C LYS A 15 -1.83 10.97 37.66
N LYS A 16 -2.70 11.63 36.88
CA LYS A 16 -3.43 11.00 35.75
C LYS A 16 -2.70 11.08 34.39
N LEU A 17 -1.62 11.85 34.28
CA LEU A 17 -0.87 12.02 33.03
C LEU A 17 0.35 11.09 32.93
N ILE A 18 0.90 10.68 34.07
CA ILE A 18 1.98 9.71 34.16
C ILE A 18 1.57 8.39 33.47
N SER A 19 0.33 7.93 33.63
CA SER A 19 -0.14 6.66 33.04
C SER A 19 -0.06 6.58 31.51
N PHE A 20 -0.28 7.70 30.79
CA PHE A 20 -0.24 7.71 29.32
C PHE A 20 1.18 7.73 28.75
N GLU A 21 2.13 8.38 29.43
CA GLU A 21 3.54 8.39 29.01
C GLU A 21 4.19 7.02 29.27
N TYR A 22 3.83 6.37 30.38
CA TYR A 22 4.19 4.96 30.63
C TYR A 22 3.58 4.02 29.57
N LEU A 23 2.31 4.22 29.18
CA LEU A 23 1.69 3.45 28.10
C LEU A 23 2.45 3.64 26.77
N PHE A 24 2.84 4.87 26.44
CA PHE A 24 3.63 5.17 25.24
C PHE A 24 4.98 4.45 25.24
N PHE A 25 5.70 4.51 26.37
CA PHE A 25 6.97 3.82 26.53
C PHE A 25 6.83 2.29 26.43
N LEU A 26 5.79 1.72 27.05
CA LEU A 26 5.46 0.30 26.95
C LEU A 26 5.19 -0.11 25.50
N ILE A 27 4.42 0.68 24.74
CA ILE A 27 4.16 0.41 23.33
C ILE A 27 5.45 0.38 22.51
N LEU A 28 6.36 1.33 22.75
CA LEU A 28 7.65 1.37 22.04
C LEU A 28 8.50 0.15 22.39
N ILE A 29 8.50 -0.27 23.65
CA ILE A 29 9.15 -1.52 24.09
C ILE A 29 8.54 -2.73 23.36
N PHE A 30 7.21 -2.86 23.34
CA PHE A 30 6.53 -3.95 22.63
C PHE A 30 6.88 -3.96 21.14
N PHE A 31 6.92 -2.79 20.49
CA PHE A 31 7.35 -2.67 19.11
C PHE A 31 8.77 -3.20 18.88
N VAL A 32 9.72 -2.83 19.75
CA VAL A 32 11.10 -3.32 19.66
C VAL A 32 11.18 -4.83 19.87
N PHE A 33 10.55 -5.36 20.93
CA PHE A 33 10.53 -6.82 21.18
C PHE A 33 9.93 -7.60 20.02
N ARG A 34 8.80 -7.14 19.49
CA ARG A 34 8.13 -7.75 18.35
C ARG A 34 8.98 -7.70 17.08
N SER A 35 9.71 -6.61 16.88
CA SER A 35 10.67 -6.48 15.77
C SER A 35 11.80 -7.51 15.87
N PHE A 36 12.32 -7.78 17.08
CA PHE A 36 13.31 -8.83 17.31
C PHE A 36 12.75 -10.24 17.04
N GLU A 37 11.54 -10.53 17.51
CA GLU A 37 10.87 -11.82 17.24
C GLU A 37 10.74 -12.07 15.73
N TYR A 38 10.41 -11.03 14.96
CA TYR A 38 10.32 -11.13 13.51
C TYR A 38 11.66 -11.34 12.82
N LEU A 39 12.74 -10.72 13.30
CA LEU A 39 14.07 -11.00 12.78
C LEU A 39 14.43 -12.48 12.94
N ILE A 40 14.14 -13.08 14.09
CA ILE A 40 14.38 -14.50 14.36
C ILE A 40 13.55 -15.38 13.42
N TYR A 41 12.23 -15.12 13.32
CA TYR A 41 11.33 -15.87 12.44
C TYR A 41 11.81 -15.88 10.98
N TRP A 42 12.22 -14.73 10.46
CA TRP A 42 12.68 -14.62 9.07
C TRP A 42 14.06 -15.24 8.85
N TYR A 43 14.94 -15.18 9.85
CA TYR A 43 16.21 -15.89 9.81
C TYR A 43 16.00 -17.41 9.71
N GLU A 44 15.11 -17.97 10.51
CA GLU A 44 14.76 -19.40 10.45
C GLU A 44 14.12 -19.77 9.10
N ALA A 45 13.21 -18.94 8.57
CA ALA A 45 12.62 -19.14 7.26
C ALA A 45 13.67 -19.15 6.14
N TYR A 46 14.66 -18.25 6.22
CA TYR A 46 15.77 -18.17 5.27
C TYR A 46 16.68 -19.39 5.36
N GLN A 47 17.04 -19.83 6.57
CA GLN A 47 17.82 -21.06 6.75
C GLN A 47 17.10 -22.26 6.12
N LYS A 48 15.79 -22.43 6.39
CA LYS A 48 15.00 -23.53 5.80
C LYS A 48 14.99 -23.46 4.28
N ALA A 49 14.81 -22.27 3.70
CA ALA A 49 14.86 -22.08 2.26
C ALA A 49 16.24 -22.43 1.66
N PHE A 50 17.32 -22.10 2.36
CA PHE A 50 18.68 -22.41 1.93
C PHE A 50 18.98 -23.92 1.95
N TYR A 51 18.46 -24.66 2.92
CA TYR A 51 18.61 -26.12 3.04
C TYR A 51 17.62 -26.93 2.16
N GLY A 52 16.97 -26.29 1.20
CA GLY A 52 16.15 -26.97 0.17
C GLY A 52 14.64 -26.89 0.38
N ASN A 53 14.14 -26.31 1.46
CA ASN A 53 12.70 -26.06 1.64
C ASN A 53 12.29 -24.73 0.99
N ALA A 54 12.29 -24.69 -0.34
CA ALA A 54 12.06 -23.50 -1.16
C ALA A 54 10.71 -22.79 -0.92
N ASP A 55 9.77 -23.44 -0.22
CA ASP A 55 8.41 -23.00 0.12
C ASP A 55 8.35 -21.71 0.95
N HIS A 56 9.46 -21.35 1.59
CA HIS A 56 9.49 -20.30 2.61
C HIS A 56 9.91 -18.92 2.11
N ILE A 57 10.48 -18.77 0.91
CA ILE A 57 10.91 -17.47 0.38
C ILE A 57 10.63 -17.33 -1.12
N PHE A 58 10.10 -16.18 -1.49
CA PHE A 58 9.78 -15.74 -2.85
C PHE A 58 8.86 -16.69 -3.60
N TRP A 59 7.88 -17.28 -2.91
CA TRP A 59 6.93 -18.22 -3.52
C TRP A 59 6.01 -17.53 -4.55
N ASP A 60 5.71 -16.23 -4.41
CA ASP A 60 4.92 -15.51 -5.42
C ASP A 60 5.74 -15.25 -6.69
N PHE A 61 7.07 -15.11 -6.59
CA PHE A 61 7.94 -14.97 -7.75
C PHE A 61 7.95 -16.23 -8.62
N GLU A 62 7.79 -17.42 -8.00
CA GLU A 62 7.73 -18.68 -8.75
C GLU A 62 6.61 -18.68 -9.78
N VAL A 63 5.49 -18.01 -9.47
CA VAL A 63 4.35 -17.86 -10.38
C VAL A 63 4.74 -17.13 -11.66
N TYR A 64 5.54 -16.07 -11.53
CA TYR A 64 5.93 -15.23 -12.65
C TYR A 64 6.94 -15.94 -13.55
N LYS A 65 7.90 -16.65 -12.94
CA LYS A 65 8.85 -17.48 -13.68
C LYS A 65 8.13 -18.64 -14.38
N CYS A 66 7.24 -19.36 -13.70
CA CYS A 66 6.49 -20.45 -14.32
C CYS A 66 5.63 -19.98 -15.49
N ALA A 67 4.94 -18.84 -15.36
CA ALA A 67 4.19 -18.27 -16.48
C ALA A 67 5.09 -17.96 -17.68
N ALA A 68 6.31 -17.44 -17.44
CA ALA A 68 7.29 -17.20 -18.49
C ALA A 68 7.82 -18.52 -19.10
N ASP A 69 8.09 -19.54 -18.30
CA ASP A 69 8.52 -20.87 -18.75
C ASP A 69 7.43 -21.55 -19.63
N PHE A 70 6.17 -21.47 -19.21
CA PHE A 70 5.05 -21.97 -20.02
C PHE A 70 4.94 -21.21 -21.34
N PHE A 71 5.07 -19.89 -21.31
CA PHE A 71 4.99 -19.05 -22.51
C PHE A 71 6.07 -19.39 -23.55
N ILE A 72 7.33 -19.59 -23.13
CA ILE A 72 8.42 -19.96 -24.06
C ILE A 72 8.27 -21.37 -24.63
N ASN A 73 7.57 -22.25 -23.91
CA ASN A 73 7.30 -23.64 -24.34
C ASN A 73 6.00 -23.76 -25.15
N ASN A 74 5.40 -22.65 -25.56
CA ASN A 74 4.09 -22.61 -26.25
C ASN A 74 2.96 -23.27 -25.45
N GLU A 75 3.06 -23.25 -24.13
CA GLU A 75 2.01 -23.71 -23.22
C GLU A 75 1.22 -22.52 -22.67
N ASN A 76 0.00 -22.79 -22.20
CA ASN A 76 -0.85 -21.75 -21.61
C ASN A 76 -0.21 -21.20 -20.31
N PRO A 77 0.18 -19.92 -20.25
CA PRO A 77 0.84 -19.33 -19.08
C PRO A 77 -0.10 -19.09 -17.89
N TYR A 78 -1.40 -19.28 -18.08
CA TYR A 78 -2.44 -19.07 -17.08
C TYR A 78 -2.86 -20.35 -16.33
N LYS A 79 -2.15 -21.47 -16.53
CA LYS A 79 -2.38 -22.73 -15.81
C LYS A 79 -1.83 -22.69 -14.37
N LEU A 80 -2.20 -23.69 -13.58
CA LEU A 80 -1.69 -23.86 -12.22
C LEU A 80 -0.17 -24.10 -12.24
N THR A 81 0.52 -23.54 -11.24
CA THR A 81 1.98 -23.61 -11.15
C THR A 81 2.49 -24.83 -10.39
N THR A 82 1.62 -25.73 -9.92
CA THR A 82 1.96 -26.88 -9.06
C THR A 82 3.12 -27.70 -9.59
N ASP A 83 3.15 -27.94 -10.90
CA ASP A 83 4.08 -28.89 -11.52
C ASP A 83 5.41 -28.21 -11.91
N CYS A 84 5.43 -26.87 -11.93
CA CYS A 84 6.59 -26.08 -12.33
C CYS A 84 7.30 -25.43 -11.15
N SER A 85 6.55 -25.04 -10.11
CA SER A 85 7.07 -24.24 -9.00
C SER A 85 7.73 -25.14 -7.96
N PRO A 86 8.94 -24.85 -7.46
CA PRO A 86 9.58 -25.62 -6.40
C PRO A 86 8.72 -25.78 -5.14
N SER A 87 7.84 -24.81 -4.85
CA SER A 87 6.95 -24.86 -3.71
C SER A 87 5.70 -25.74 -3.88
N ASN A 88 5.48 -26.28 -5.10
CA ASN A 88 4.30 -27.04 -5.50
C ASN A 88 2.96 -26.37 -5.13
N LYS A 89 2.94 -25.04 -4.97
CA LYS A 89 1.73 -24.31 -4.57
C LYS A 89 0.81 -24.12 -5.78
N PRO A 90 -0.52 -24.28 -5.62
CA PRO A 90 -1.48 -24.15 -6.70
C PRO A 90 -1.81 -22.68 -7.00
N PHE A 91 -0.78 -21.89 -7.29
CA PHE A 91 -0.94 -20.50 -7.69
C PHE A 91 -1.21 -20.38 -9.18
N ILE A 92 -1.70 -19.20 -9.57
CA ILE A 92 -2.04 -18.87 -10.95
C ILE A 92 -1.54 -17.46 -11.27
N PHE A 93 -1.04 -17.28 -12.48
CA PHE A 93 -0.68 -15.98 -13.00
C PHE A 93 -1.94 -15.14 -13.26
N ASN A 94 -1.93 -13.88 -12.83
CA ASN A 94 -3.11 -13.00 -12.83
C ASN A 94 -2.84 -11.61 -13.42
N TYR A 95 -1.79 -11.46 -14.21
CA TYR A 95 -1.46 -10.21 -14.92
C TYR A 95 -1.72 -10.35 -16.44
N PRO A 96 -1.91 -9.22 -17.17
CA PRO A 96 -2.18 -9.25 -18.60
C PRO A 96 -1.07 -9.93 -19.42
N PRO A 97 -1.39 -10.52 -20.59
CA PRO A 97 -0.44 -11.31 -21.39
C PRO A 97 0.93 -10.66 -21.63
N PHE A 98 0.96 -9.39 -22.05
CA PHE A 98 2.23 -8.70 -22.33
C PHE A 98 3.12 -8.50 -21.11
N THR A 99 2.58 -8.57 -19.89
CA THR A 99 3.41 -8.47 -18.69
C THR A 99 4.30 -9.69 -18.48
N ILE A 100 3.99 -10.83 -19.11
CA ILE A 100 4.83 -12.04 -19.09
C ILE A 100 6.21 -11.74 -19.68
N LEU A 101 6.27 -10.87 -20.70
CA LEU A 101 7.51 -10.50 -21.38
C LEU A 101 8.59 -9.95 -20.43
N ILE A 102 8.17 -9.33 -19.33
CA ILE A 102 9.06 -8.76 -18.31
C ILE A 102 9.78 -9.86 -17.52
N PHE A 103 9.19 -11.06 -17.44
CA PHE A 103 9.72 -12.20 -16.70
C PHE A 103 10.51 -13.18 -17.57
N LEU A 104 10.49 -13.03 -18.90
CA LEU A 104 11.25 -13.89 -19.82
C LEU A 104 12.75 -13.99 -19.51
N PRO A 105 13.47 -12.92 -19.10
CA PRO A 105 14.88 -13.05 -18.79
C PRO A 105 15.18 -14.05 -17.66
N PHE A 106 14.21 -14.35 -16.78
CA PHE A 106 14.38 -15.30 -15.68
C PHE A 106 14.28 -16.77 -16.11
N THR A 107 13.76 -17.06 -17.30
CA THR A 107 13.68 -18.44 -17.83
C THR A 107 15.06 -18.99 -18.19
N LEU A 108 16.05 -18.11 -18.39
CA LEU A 108 17.45 -18.46 -18.63
C LEU A 108 18.15 -19.09 -17.41
N PHE A 109 17.52 -19.04 -16.24
CA PHE A 109 18.12 -19.47 -14.98
C PHE A 109 17.25 -20.48 -14.24
N GLY A 110 17.88 -21.38 -13.48
CA GLY A 110 17.18 -22.19 -12.49
C GLY A 110 16.55 -21.34 -11.38
N PHE A 111 15.54 -21.87 -10.68
CA PHE A 111 14.80 -21.13 -9.65
C PHE A 111 15.68 -20.49 -8.58
N THR A 112 16.72 -21.17 -8.11
CA THR A 112 17.63 -20.64 -7.09
C THR A 112 18.27 -19.33 -7.54
N ILE A 113 18.90 -19.32 -8.72
CA ILE A 113 19.58 -18.13 -9.27
C ILE A 113 18.54 -17.04 -9.59
N ALA A 114 17.43 -17.40 -10.22
CA ALA A 114 16.36 -16.45 -10.56
C ALA A 114 15.80 -15.75 -9.31
N LYS A 115 15.54 -16.49 -8.23
CA LYS A 115 15.11 -15.95 -6.94
C LYS A 115 16.18 -15.03 -6.32
N THR A 116 17.46 -15.38 -6.41
CA THR A 116 18.55 -14.51 -5.93
C THR A 116 18.59 -13.19 -6.69
N ILE A 117 18.50 -13.21 -8.03
CA ILE A 117 18.47 -12.01 -8.86
C ILE A 117 17.24 -11.16 -8.51
N TRP A 118 16.07 -11.79 -8.36
CA TRP A 118 14.84 -11.10 -7.95
C TRP A 118 15.00 -10.44 -6.58
N GLY A 119 15.52 -11.15 -5.58
CA GLY A 119 15.77 -10.61 -4.25
C GLY A 119 16.72 -9.40 -4.26
N LEU A 120 17.80 -9.45 -5.03
CA LEU A 120 18.72 -8.32 -5.21
C LEU A 120 18.01 -7.11 -5.82
N LEU A 121 17.17 -7.33 -6.84
CA LEU A 121 16.35 -6.27 -7.45
C LEU A 121 15.39 -5.65 -6.41
N LEU A 122 14.72 -6.46 -5.60
CA LEU A 122 13.84 -5.97 -4.53
C LEU A 122 14.60 -5.12 -3.50
N ILE A 123 15.81 -5.54 -3.10
CA ILE A 123 16.67 -4.79 -2.16
C ILE A 123 17.02 -3.42 -2.75
N LEU A 124 17.49 -3.38 -3.99
CA LEU A 124 17.87 -2.14 -4.67
C LEU A 124 16.67 -1.18 -4.78
N LEU A 125 15.50 -1.70 -5.16
CA LEU A 125 14.27 -0.93 -5.21
C LEU A 125 13.87 -0.39 -3.83
N PHE A 126 13.99 -1.20 -2.78
CA PHE A 126 13.62 -0.80 -1.42
C PHE A 126 14.57 0.27 -0.85
N ILE A 127 15.88 0.16 -1.11
CA ILE A 127 16.86 1.20 -0.75
C ILE A 127 16.53 2.52 -1.47
N ASN A 128 16.25 2.46 -2.77
CA ASN A 128 15.88 3.63 -3.55
C ASN A 128 14.57 4.27 -3.03
N PHE A 129 13.59 3.45 -2.68
CA PHE A 129 12.35 3.88 -2.03
C PHE A 129 12.64 4.67 -0.75
N LEU A 130 13.39 4.11 0.20
CA LEU A 130 13.72 4.80 1.45
C LEU A 130 14.40 6.16 1.20
N ASN A 131 15.33 6.21 0.25
CA ASN A 131 16.06 7.43 -0.11
C ASN A 131 15.16 8.50 -0.72
N LEU A 132 14.35 8.14 -1.72
CA LEU A 132 13.46 9.09 -2.40
C LEU A 132 12.35 9.58 -1.49
N GLN A 133 11.82 8.72 -0.63
CA GLN A 133 10.74 9.06 0.29
C GLN A 133 11.20 10.00 1.41
N LYS A 134 12.38 9.74 1.99
CA LYS A 134 12.98 10.66 2.94
C LYS A 134 13.25 12.04 2.30
N LYS A 135 13.73 12.09 1.06
CA LYS A 135 13.90 13.35 0.29
C LYS A 135 12.56 14.04 -0.01
N LEU A 136 11.53 13.29 -0.41
CA LEU A 136 10.19 13.81 -0.71
C LEU A 136 9.66 14.61 0.48
N PHE A 137 9.74 14.04 1.67
CA PHE A 137 9.14 14.60 2.88
C PHE A 137 10.11 15.38 3.79
N ASN A 138 11.40 15.48 3.43
CA ASN A 138 12.44 16.10 4.27
C ASN A 138 12.45 15.57 5.71
N ILE A 139 12.27 14.25 5.88
CA ILE A 139 12.18 13.63 7.20
C ILE A 139 13.52 13.79 7.92
N LYS A 140 13.49 14.38 9.12
CA LYS A 140 14.72 14.71 9.90
C LYS A 140 15.30 13.52 10.65
N ILE A 141 14.53 12.44 10.81
CA ILE A 141 14.94 11.21 11.50
C ILE A 141 16.19 10.61 10.81
N ASN A 142 17.15 10.11 11.60
CA ASN A 142 18.32 9.40 11.10
C ASN A 142 17.90 8.25 10.14
N TYR A 143 18.66 8.03 9.06
CA TYR A 143 18.37 6.97 8.07
C TYR A 143 18.16 5.60 8.71
N PHE A 144 19.00 5.19 9.67
CA PHE A 144 18.90 3.88 10.31
C PHE A 144 17.58 3.72 11.09
N ILE A 145 17.24 4.70 11.92
CA ILE A 145 15.99 4.70 12.69
C ILE A 145 14.79 4.75 11.75
N TYR A 146 14.85 5.61 10.73
CA TYR A 146 13.81 5.72 9.70
C TYR A 146 13.58 4.39 8.98
N SER A 147 14.65 3.68 8.59
CA SER A 147 14.53 2.37 7.95
C SER A 147 13.90 1.35 8.88
N LEU A 148 14.26 1.31 10.16
CA LEU A 148 13.66 0.39 11.13
C LEU A 148 12.15 0.66 11.30
N ILE A 149 11.77 1.92 11.45
CA ILE A 149 10.36 2.34 11.56
C ILE A 149 9.57 1.87 10.34
N VAL A 150 10.10 2.08 9.13
CA VAL A 150 9.44 1.64 7.90
C VAL A 150 9.35 0.10 7.89
N ILE A 151 10.48 -0.60 7.99
CA ILE A 151 10.56 -2.07 7.89
C ILE A 151 9.58 -2.79 8.83
N PHE A 152 9.45 -2.34 10.08
CA PHE A 152 8.62 -3.02 11.08
C PHE A 152 7.20 -2.44 11.26
N SER A 153 6.84 -1.41 10.51
CA SER A 153 5.47 -0.87 10.55
C SER A 153 4.40 -1.86 10.08
N LEU A 154 3.16 -1.65 10.54
CA LEU A 154 2.00 -2.49 10.25
C LEU A 154 2.26 -3.97 10.54
N ASP A 155 2.95 -4.23 11.64
CA ASP A 155 3.19 -5.57 12.13
C ASP A 155 3.87 -6.49 11.10
N LYS A 156 5.15 -6.23 10.80
CA LYS A 156 5.99 -6.93 9.78
C LYS A 156 5.45 -6.98 8.35
N THR A 157 4.31 -6.35 8.06
CA THR A 157 3.68 -6.30 6.73
C THR A 157 4.69 -6.05 5.62
N LEU A 158 5.59 -5.08 5.77
CA LEU A 158 6.59 -4.76 4.75
C LEU A 158 7.67 -5.83 4.59
N ILE A 159 8.15 -6.40 5.69
CA ILE A 159 9.12 -7.48 5.63
C ILE A 159 8.48 -8.73 4.99
N TYR A 160 7.27 -9.08 5.43
CA TYR A 160 6.49 -10.15 4.81
C TYR A 160 6.32 -9.90 3.31
N SER A 161 5.99 -8.67 2.94
CA SER A 161 5.84 -8.24 1.54
C SER A 161 7.08 -8.43 0.70
N PHE A 162 8.24 -8.16 1.29
CA PHE A 162 9.51 -8.42 0.64
C PHE A 162 9.73 -9.92 0.44
N PHE A 163 9.56 -10.73 1.48
CA PHE A 163 9.86 -12.17 1.44
C PHE A 163 8.89 -13.00 0.60
N THR A 164 7.67 -12.54 0.33
CA THR A 164 6.79 -13.24 -0.60
C THR A 164 7.27 -13.14 -2.05
N GLY A 165 8.04 -12.10 -2.38
CA GLY A 165 8.54 -11.85 -3.73
C GLY A 165 7.46 -11.31 -4.69
N ASN A 166 6.36 -10.78 -4.16
CA ASN A 166 5.20 -10.38 -4.96
C ASN A 166 5.48 -9.13 -5.83
N MET A 167 5.05 -9.16 -7.09
CA MET A 167 5.16 -8.02 -8.02
C MET A 167 4.42 -6.78 -7.50
N SER A 168 3.37 -6.95 -6.71
CA SER A 168 2.65 -5.83 -6.07
C SER A 168 3.57 -4.97 -5.20
N PHE A 169 4.58 -5.56 -4.53
CA PHE A 169 5.55 -4.81 -3.75
C PHE A 169 6.40 -3.87 -4.62
N VAL A 170 6.85 -4.37 -5.79
CA VAL A 170 7.56 -3.56 -6.81
C VAL A 170 6.69 -2.41 -7.30
N LEU A 171 5.44 -2.70 -7.67
CA LEU A 171 4.51 -1.71 -8.21
C LEU A 171 4.23 -0.59 -7.19
N GLN A 172 4.11 -0.93 -5.91
CA GLN A 172 3.87 0.03 -4.86
C GLN A 172 5.10 0.89 -4.53
N ILE A 173 6.31 0.32 -4.59
CA ILE A 173 7.55 1.10 -4.51
C ILE A 173 7.64 2.10 -5.66
N LEU A 174 7.36 1.66 -6.90
CA LEU A 174 7.35 2.54 -8.07
C LEU A 174 6.32 3.65 -7.93
N LEU A 175 5.10 3.31 -7.49
CA LEU A 175 4.06 4.28 -7.21
C LEU A 175 4.50 5.31 -6.17
N ALA A 176 5.08 4.87 -5.05
CA ALA A 176 5.57 5.78 -4.02
C ALA A 176 6.65 6.72 -4.59
N CYS A 177 7.62 6.18 -5.34
CA CYS A 177 8.65 6.94 -6.03
C CYS A 177 8.07 7.95 -7.05
N SER A 178 6.94 7.64 -7.69
CA SER A 178 6.28 8.56 -8.62
C SER A 178 5.91 9.90 -7.96
N PHE A 179 5.48 9.89 -6.69
CA PHE A 179 5.12 11.11 -5.96
C PHE A 179 6.32 12.01 -5.68
N TYR A 180 7.53 11.44 -5.59
CA TYR A 180 8.74 12.25 -5.52
C TYR A 180 8.88 13.09 -6.79
N PHE A 181 8.75 12.48 -7.97
CA PHE A 181 8.80 13.20 -9.25
C PHE A 181 7.68 14.23 -9.41
N LEU A 182 6.48 13.92 -8.92
CA LEU A 182 5.37 14.87 -8.88
C LEU A 182 5.69 16.10 -8.02
N SER A 183 6.35 15.91 -6.88
CA SER A 183 6.73 16.99 -5.95
C SER A 183 7.72 17.99 -6.55
N ILE A 184 8.72 17.49 -7.30
CA ILE A 184 9.76 18.27 -7.97
C ILE A 184 9.38 18.71 -9.38
N ASN A 185 8.07 18.68 -9.71
CA ASN A 185 7.50 19.09 -10.99
C ASN A 185 7.98 18.29 -12.22
N LYS A 186 8.59 17.11 -12.05
CA LYS A 186 8.87 16.17 -13.15
C LYS A 186 7.62 15.33 -13.45
N THR A 187 6.54 16.01 -13.84
CA THR A 187 5.19 15.43 -13.97
C THR A 187 5.10 14.35 -15.04
N LYS A 188 5.82 14.50 -16.17
CA LYS A 188 5.89 13.47 -17.21
C LYS A 188 6.36 12.11 -16.67
N THR A 189 7.37 12.12 -15.81
CA THR A 189 7.87 10.90 -15.15
C THR A 189 6.83 10.30 -14.21
N PHE A 190 6.10 11.12 -13.47
CA PHE A 190 4.97 10.64 -12.65
C PHE A 190 3.92 9.91 -13.52
N PHE A 191 3.42 10.55 -14.58
CA PHE A 191 2.41 9.95 -15.46
C PHE A 191 2.90 8.70 -16.18
N PHE A 192 4.18 8.68 -16.61
CA PHE A 192 4.79 7.48 -17.19
C PHE A 192 4.82 6.32 -16.19
N ILE A 193 5.23 6.56 -14.94
CA ILE A 193 5.24 5.52 -13.90
C ILE A 193 3.80 5.04 -13.61
N ILE A 194 2.82 5.95 -13.49
CA ILE A 194 1.42 5.56 -13.30
C ILE A 194 0.91 4.71 -14.47
N SER A 195 1.25 5.09 -15.71
CA SER A 195 0.91 4.29 -16.90
C SER A 195 1.50 2.89 -16.78
N PHE A 196 2.81 2.80 -16.50
CA PHE A 196 3.55 1.54 -16.41
C PHE A 196 2.97 0.61 -15.32
N ILE A 197 2.74 1.09 -14.10
CA ILE A 197 2.20 0.21 -13.04
C ILE A 197 0.75 -0.20 -13.32
N SER A 198 0.00 0.63 -14.05
CA SER A 198 -1.41 0.35 -14.39
C SER A 198 -1.56 -0.73 -15.47
N ILE A 199 -0.50 -1.01 -16.24
CA ILE A 199 -0.49 -2.13 -17.19
C ILE A 199 -0.49 -3.49 -16.46
N PHE A 200 0.04 -3.53 -15.23
CA PHE A 200 -0.04 -4.72 -14.38
C PHE A 200 -1.37 -4.77 -13.63
N LYS A 201 -1.75 -3.65 -12.99
CA LYS A 201 -2.96 -3.56 -12.19
C LYS A 201 -3.69 -2.25 -12.45
N PHE A 202 -4.81 -2.33 -13.17
CA PHE A 202 -5.55 -1.16 -13.64
C PHE A 202 -5.98 -0.18 -12.54
N TYR A 203 -6.21 -0.64 -11.29
CA TYR A 203 -6.70 0.23 -10.22
C TYR A 203 -5.70 1.33 -9.84
N PHE A 204 -4.41 1.21 -10.19
CA PHE A 204 -3.42 2.27 -9.94
C PHE A 204 -3.73 3.58 -10.69
N LEU A 205 -4.60 3.55 -11.71
CA LEU A 205 -5.13 4.73 -12.38
C LEU A 205 -5.85 5.69 -11.42
N ILE A 206 -6.36 5.21 -10.28
CA ILE A 206 -6.98 6.08 -9.27
C ILE A 206 -6.02 7.18 -8.76
N PHE A 207 -4.71 6.93 -8.79
CA PHE A 207 -3.69 7.92 -8.40
C PHE A 207 -3.52 9.09 -9.37
N LEU A 208 -4.15 9.05 -10.55
CA LEU A 208 -4.30 10.22 -11.42
C LEU A 208 -5.14 11.34 -10.78
N LEU A 209 -5.93 11.01 -9.75
CA LEU A 209 -6.68 11.97 -8.95
C LEU A 209 -5.79 12.80 -8.00
N CYS A 210 -4.59 12.32 -7.63
CA CYS A 210 -3.66 13.05 -6.75
C CYS A 210 -3.24 14.41 -7.36
N PRO A 211 -2.80 14.51 -8.63
CA PRO A 211 -2.56 15.79 -9.29
C PRO A 211 -3.76 16.75 -9.25
N ILE A 212 -5.00 16.23 -9.32
CA ILE A 212 -6.23 17.05 -9.24
C ILE A 212 -6.39 17.64 -7.84
N LEU A 213 -6.20 16.84 -6.79
CA LEU A 213 -6.22 17.32 -5.40
C LEU A 213 -5.14 18.39 -5.16
N LEU A 214 -3.95 18.20 -5.73
CA LEU A 214 -2.80 19.10 -5.52
C LEU A 214 -2.92 20.41 -6.30
N SER A 215 -3.29 20.33 -7.57
CA SER A 215 -3.13 21.40 -8.56
C SER A 215 -4.38 21.65 -9.41
N LYS A 216 -5.54 21.17 -8.94
CA LYS A 216 -6.82 21.27 -9.67
C LYS A 216 -6.67 20.65 -11.07
N PHE A 217 -7.32 21.22 -12.06
CA PHE A 217 -7.40 20.68 -13.42
C PHE A 217 -6.18 20.96 -14.31
N LYS A 218 -5.04 21.39 -13.74
CA LYS A 218 -3.84 21.75 -14.50
C LYS A 218 -3.34 20.62 -15.42
N TYR A 219 -3.42 19.37 -14.96
CA TYR A 219 -2.86 18.20 -15.66
C TYR A 219 -3.92 17.32 -16.33
N LEU A 220 -5.08 17.88 -16.69
CA LEU A 220 -6.16 17.11 -17.35
C LEU A 220 -5.71 16.43 -18.64
N LYS A 221 -4.88 17.12 -19.45
CA LYS A 221 -4.37 16.58 -20.71
C LYS A 221 -3.53 15.32 -20.47
N GLU A 222 -2.61 15.36 -19.52
CA GLU A 222 -1.76 14.21 -19.18
C GLU A 222 -2.55 13.05 -18.58
N ILE A 223 -3.61 13.34 -17.81
CA ILE A 223 -4.54 12.34 -17.29
C ILE A 223 -5.23 11.62 -18.45
N ILE A 224 -5.80 12.35 -19.40
CA ILE A 224 -6.47 11.77 -20.58
C ILE A 224 -5.49 10.92 -21.39
N ILE A 225 -4.28 11.43 -21.66
CA ILE A 225 -3.25 10.68 -22.39
C ILE A 225 -2.90 9.38 -21.65
N THR A 226 -2.73 9.43 -20.33
CA THR A 226 -2.43 8.24 -19.52
C THR A 226 -3.55 7.21 -19.61
N LEU A 227 -4.80 7.63 -19.48
CA LEU A 227 -5.96 6.75 -19.64
C LEU A 227 -5.99 6.12 -21.03
N SER A 228 -5.83 6.92 -22.09
CA SER A 228 -5.80 6.41 -23.47
C SER A 228 -4.67 5.40 -23.70
N LEU A 229 -3.45 5.67 -23.20
CA LEU A 229 -2.31 4.75 -23.34
C LEU A 229 -2.56 3.42 -22.63
N VAL A 230 -3.10 3.44 -21.41
CA VAL A 230 -3.42 2.22 -20.66
C VAL A 230 -4.55 1.45 -21.34
N SER A 231 -5.59 2.12 -21.81
CA SER A 231 -6.67 1.48 -22.59
C SER A 231 -6.14 0.81 -23.86
N LEU A 232 -5.28 1.50 -24.62
CA LEU A 232 -4.63 0.94 -25.81
C LEU A 232 -3.79 -0.29 -25.48
N PHE A 233 -3.08 -0.30 -24.34
CA PHE A 233 -2.34 -1.49 -23.89
C PHE A 233 -3.26 -2.69 -23.68
N TYR A 234 -4.39 -2.55 -22.97
CA TYR A 234 -5.32 -3.66 -22.76
C TYR A 234 -5.98 -4.12 -24.06
N ILE A 235 -6.32 -3.21 -24.97
CA ILE A 235 -6.82 -3.55 -26.31
C ILE A 235 -5.76 -4.34 -27.09
N ALA A 236 -4.49 -3.91 -27.03
CA ALA A 236 -3.40 -4.62 -27.68
C ALA A 236 -3.18 -6.03 -27.10
N ASN A 237 -3.39 -6.25 -25.80
CA ASN A 237 -3.35 -7.60 -25.22
C ASN A 237 -4.44 -8.52 -25.80
N TYR A 238 -5.66 -7.98 -26.00
CA TYR A 238 -6.74 -8.74 -26.63
C TYR A 238 -6.41 -9.13 -28.08
N PHE A 239 -5.86 -8.20 -28.86
CA PHE A 239 -5.47 -8.49 -30.25
C PHE A 239 -4.23 -9.36 -30.38
N PHE A 240 -3.34 -9.36 -29.39
CA PHE A 240 -2.16 -10.21 -29.36
C PHE A 240 -2.54 -11.69 -29.28
N ASP A 241 -3.38 -12.04 -28.31
CA ASP A 241 -3.93 -13.40 -28.17
C ASP A 241 -5.26 -13.35 -27.39
N PRO A 242 -6.41 -13.48 -28.07
CA PRO A 242 -7.73 -13.48 -27.41
C PRO A 242 -7.93 -14.63 -26.42
N VAL A 243 -7.26 -15.76 -26.61
CA VAL A 243 -7.37 -16.95 -25.74
C VAL A 243 -6.61 -16.68 -24.44
N TYR A 244 -5.39 -16.17 -24.50
CA TYR A 244 -4.65 -15.75 -23.30
C TYR A 244 -5.34 -14.60 -22.57
N PHE A 245 -5.89 -13.62 -23.29
CA PHE A 245 -6.63 -12.53 -22.67
C PHE A 245 -7.89 -13.03 -21.94
N SER A 246 -8.65 -13.96 -22.52
CA SER A 246 -9.83 -14.55 -21.86
C SER A 246 -9.45 -15.42 -20.65
N ASN A 247 -8.37 -16.21 -20.74
CA ASN A 247 -7.84 -16.98 -19.61
C ASN A 247 -7.40 -16.06 -18.45
N TRP A 248 -6.75 -14.94 -18.76
CA TRP A 248 -6.39 -13.93 -17.77
C TRP A 248 -7.61 -13.37 -17.03
N LEU A 249 -8.65 -12.98 -17.77
CA LEU A 249 -9.90 -12.47 -17.18
C LEU A 249 -10.56 -13.53 -16.28
N LEU A 250 -10.60 -14.79 -16.73
CA LEU A 250 -11.11 -15.91 -15.92
C LEU A 250 -10.30 -16.11 -14.64
N ASN A 251 -8.97 -15.99 -14.69
CA ASN A 251 -8.13 -16.09 -13.50
C ASN A 251 -8.36 -14.93 -12.53
N ILE A 252 -8.50 -13.69 -13.02
CA ILE A 252 -8.88 -12.56 -12.17
C ILE A 252 -10.23 -12.84 -11.49
N TYR A 253 -11.23 -13.29 -12.26
CA TYR A 253 -12.56 -13.61 -11.77
C TYR A 253 -12.55 -14.71 -10.69
N LYS A 254 -11.81 -15.80 -10.95
CA LYS A 254 -11.59 -16.87 -9.98
C LYS A 254 -10.92 -16.38 -8.70
N ILE A 255 -9.97 -15.44 -8.78
CA ILE A 255 -9.33 -14.87 -7.59
C ILE A 255 -10.27 -13.93 -6.83
N SER A 256 -11.17 -13.24 -7.52
CA SER A 256 -12.16 -12.37 -6.86
C SER A 256 -13.30 -13.13 -6.19
N ILE A 257 -13.68 -14.31 -6.68
CA ILE A 257 -14.83 -15.09 -6.16
C ILE A 257 -14.40 -16.34 -5.40
N GLY A 258 -13.30 -16.96 -5.80
CA GLY A 258 -12.83 -18.28 -5.35
C GLY A 258 -12.22 -18.31 -3.95
N LYS A 259 -12.48 -17.30 -3.14
CA LYS A 259 -12.25 -17.35 -1.71
C LYS A 259 -13.44 -16.65 -1.09
N ASN A 260 -14.17 -17.35 -0.23
CA ASN A 260 -15.14 -16.77 0.70
C ASN A 260 -14.71 -15.35 1.09
N TYR A 261 -15.66 -14.43 1.18
CA TYR A 261 -15.52 -12.96 1.35
C TYR A 261 -14.35 -12.44 2.23
N ASP A 262 -13.72 -13.27 3.06
CA ASP A 262 -12.42 -13.09 3.72
C ASP A 262 -11.23 -12.70 2.80
N SER A 263 -11.35 -12.82 1.47
CA SER A 263 -10.23 -12.54 0.53
C SER A 263 -10.22 -11.16 -0.13
N VAL A 264 -11.25 -10.35 0.15
CA VAL A 264 -11.45 -9.02 -0.44
C VAL A 264 -10.44 -7.99 0.09
N GLY A 265 -9.59 -8.40 1.04
CA GLY A 265 -8.59 -7.55 1.68
C GLY A 265 -9.25 -6.57 2.66
N ILE A 266 -8.54 -5.52 3.04
CA ILE A 266 -9.03 -4.56 4.04
C ILE A 266 -9.61 -3.27 3.43
N GLY A 267 -9.75 -3.20 2.10
CA GLY A 267 -10.17 -1.98 1.41
C GLY A 267 -11.65 -1.60 1.59
N SER A 268 -12.09 -0.54 0.90
CA SER A 268 -13.45 -0.01 1.05
C SER A 268 -14.55 -1.03 0.72
N LEU A 269 -14.30 -1.92 -0.25
CA LEU A 269 -15.27 -2.93 -0.69
C LEU A 269 -15.57 -3.92 0.44
N ASN A 270 -14.56 -4.39 1.18
CA ASN A 270 -14.75 -5.29 2.31
C ASN A 270 -15.65 -4.67 3.39
N TYR A 271 -15.46 -3.38 3.67
CA TYR A 271 -16.30 -2.64 4.62
C TYR A 271 -17.75 -2.49 4.18
N ILE A 272 -17.96 -2.28 2.88
CA ILE A 272 -19.30 -2.24 2.30
C ILE A 272 -19.96 -3.61 2.42
N ILE A 273 -19.26 -4.69 2.07
CA ILE A 273 -19.73 -6.07 2.22
C ILE A 273 -20.11 -6.37 3.68
N LEU A 274 -19.26 -5.99 4.65
CA LEU A 274 -19.54 -6.16 6.08
C LEU A 274 -20.79 -5.39 6.52
N LEU A 275 -20.97 -4.16 6.05
CA LEU A 275 -22.15 -3.35 6.34
C LEU A 275 -23.42 -4.01 5.76
N LEU A 276 -23.38 -4.45 4.50
CA LEU A 276 -24.52 -5.10 3.86
C LEU A 276 -24.86 -6.43 4.54
N ASN A 277 -23.86 -7.25 4.87
CA ASN A 277 -24.04 -8.46 5.68
C ASN A 277 -24.73 -8.16 7.01
N PHE A 278 -24.31 -7.10 7.71
CA PHE A 278 -24.93 -6.71 8.97
C PHE A 278 -26.41 -6.30 8.78
N LEU A 279 -26.73 -5.54 7.73
CA LEU A 279 -28.10 -5.11 7.44
C LEU A 279 -29.01 -6.27 7.02
N GLU A 280 -28.50 -7.20 6.21
CA GLU A 280 -29.22 -8.43 5.81
C GLU A 280 -29.44 -9.36 7.01
N ASN A 281 -28.41 -9.58 7.84
CA ASN A 281 -28.53 -10.39 9.06
C ASN A 281 -29.53 -9.81 10.08
N LYS A 282 -29.80 -8.50 10.01
CA LYS A 282 -30.82 -7.81 10.82
C LYS A 282 -32.18 -7.72 10.12
N ASN A 283 -32.34 -8.34 8.95
CA ASN A 283 -33.53 -8.27 8.09
C ASN A 283 -33.96 -6.82 7.76
N ILE A 284 -33.02 -5.87 7.73
CA ILE A 284 -33.28 -4.47 7.40
C ILE A 284 -33.34 -4.28 5.87
N LEU A 285 -32.51 -5.02 5.14
CA LEU A 285 -32.45 -5.04 3.69
C LEU A 285 -32.43 -6.49 3.21
N ASN A 286 -32.91 -6.73 1.99
CA ASN A 286 -32.75 -8.01 1.30
C ASN A 286 -32.32 -7.73 -0.15
N LEU A 287 -31.04 -8.00 -0.48
CA LEU A 287 -30.49 -7.63 -1.78
C LEU A 287 -30.58 -8.75 -2.82
N ASN A 288 -30.90 -9.98 -2.41
CA ASN A 288 -31.06 -11.16 -3.28
C ASN A 288 -30.00 -11.19 -4.41
N SER A 289 -30.43 -11.29 -5.67
CA SER A 289 -29.59 -11.40 -6.87
C SER A 289 -28.85 -10.11 -7.27
N ASN A 290 -29.19 -8.97 -6.69
CA ASN A 290 -28.64 -7.66 -7.10
C ASN A 290 -27.47 -7.20 -6.24
N ARG A 291 -27.03 -8.06 -5.31
CA ARG A 291 -26.04 -7.71 -4.29
C ARG A 291 -24.72 -7.19 -4.85
N GLU A 292 -24.14 -7.87 -5.83
CA GLU A 292 -22.86 -7.47 -6.44
C GLU A 292 -22.93 -6.08 -7.09
N PHE A 293 -24.04 -5.76 -7.75
CA PHE A 293 -24.27 -4.44 -8.35
C PHE A 293 -24.34 -3.34 -7.28
N VAL A 294 -25.01 -3.62 -6.16
CA VAL A 294 -25.12 -2.68 -5.03
C VAL A 294 -23.76 -2.47 -4.36
N GLU A 295 -22.98 -3.54 -4.16
CA GLU A 295 -21.62 -3.46 -3.62
C GLU A 295 -20.72 -2.59 -4.50
N LEU A 296 -20.76 -2.78 -5.82
CA LEU A 296 -20.04 -1.97 -6.79
C LEU A 296 -20.48 -0.50 -6.75
N PHE A 297 -21.79 -0.24 -6.81
CA PHE A 297 -22.34 1.11 -6.77
C PHE A 297 -21.93 1.86 -5.51
N LEU A 298 -22.06 1.24 -4.33
CA LEU A 298 -21.66 1.83 -3.06
C LEU A 298 -20.15 2.08 -3.00
N THR A 299 -19.34 1.21 -3.61
CA THR A 299 -17.87 1.39 -3.68
C THR A 299 -17.50 2.60 -4.53
N PHE A 300 -18.14 2.76 -5.69
CA PHE A 300 -17.96 3.96 -6.52
C PHE A 300 -18.45 5.23 -5.82
N PHE A 301 -19.61 5.17 -5.16
CA PHE A 301 -20.14 6.28 -4.40
C PHE A 301 -19.19 6.70 -3.26
N TYR A 302 -18.62 5.73 -2.54
CA TYR A 302 -17.62 5.96 -1.50
C TYR A 302 -16.38 6.68 -2.05
N LEU A 303 -15.82 6.22 -3.17
CA LEU A 303 -14.68 6.85 -3.83
C LEU A 303 -14.98 8.32 -4.17
N ILE A 304 -16.14 8.57 -4.78
CA ILE A 304 -16.58 9.91 -5.16
C ILE A 304 -16.69 10.81 -3.92
N LEU A 305 -17.32 10.31 -2.85
CA LEU A 305 -17.53 11.04 -1.61
C LEU A 305 -16.19 11.40 -0.93
N ILE A 306 -15.29 10.43 -0.77
CA ILE A 306 -13.97 10.66 -0.16
C ILE A 306 -13.13 11.63 -1.00
N PHE A 307 -13.16 11.49 -2.33
CA PHE A 307 -12.47 12.41 -3.21
C PHE A 307 -12.99 13.84 -3.08
N PHE A 308 -14.32 14.06 -3.09
CA PHE A 308 -14.89 15.41 -2.98
C PHE A 308 -14.67 16.04 -1.61
N ILE A 309 -14.76 15.26 -0.53
CA ILE A 309 -14.36 15.71 0.81
C ILE A 309 -12.91 16.18 0.77
N GLY A 310 -12.00 15.33 0.27
CA GLY A 310 -10.58 15.68 0.14
C GLY A 310 -10.36 16.94 -0.69
N TYR A 311 -11.02 17.05 -1.85
CA TYR A 311 -10.92 18.20 -2.74
C TYR A 311 -11.37 19.49 -2.04
N TYR A 312 -12.52 19.46 -1.35
CA TYR A 312 -13.03 20.61 -0.61
C TYR A 312 -12.04 21.08 0.47
N PHE A 313 -11.58 20.18 1.32
CA PHE A 313 -10.68 20.54 2.44
C PHE A 313 -9.29 20.97 1.97
N LEU A 314 -8.75 20.34 0.92
CA LEU A 314 -7.41 20.64 0.41
C LEU A 314 -7.34 21.92 -0.43
N ASN A 315 -8.44 22.34 -1.07
CA ASN A 315 -8.47 23.51 -1.96
C ASN A 315 -9.13 24.76 -1.36
N LYS A 316 -9.67 24.69 -0.14
CA LYS A 316 -10.30 25.85 0.51
C LYS A 316 -9.32 26.98 0.86
N ASN A 317 -8.05 26.67 1.15
CA ASN A 317 -7.04 27.66 1.55
C ASN A 317 -5.81 27.56 0.63
N ASN A 318 -5.45 28.63 -0.09
CA ASN A 318 -4.35 28.64 -1.06
C ASN A 318 -2.92 28.62 -0.45
N LEU A 319 -2.77 28.93 0.85
CA LEU A 319 -1.47 29.25 1.47
C LEU A 319 -0.76 28.07 2.17
N LYS A 320 -1.14 26.82 1.92
CA LYS A 320 -0.67 25.67 2.72
C LYS A 320 0.46 24.88 2.06
N ASN A 321 1.36 24.35 2.89
CA ASN A 321 2.54 23.57 2.51
C ASN A 321 2.21 22.44 1.51
N LYS A 322 2.85 22.48 0.33
CA LYS A 322 2.63 21.54 -0.79
C LYS A 322 2.89 20.08 -0.41
N LYS A 323 3.84 19.81 0.50
CA LYS A 323 4.18 18.45 0.95
C LYS A 323 3.10 17.86 1.85
N ILE A 324 2.51 18.67 2.74
CA ILE A 324 1.36 18.26 3.57
C ILE A 324 0.15 17.97 2.67
N LYS A 325 -0.10 18.85 1.70
CA LYS A 325 -1.15 18.64 0.71
C LYS A 325 -0.94 17.33 -0.07
N LEU A 326 0.30 17.03 -0.47
CA LEU A 326 0.66 15.79 -1.16
C LEU A 326 0.43 14.56 -0.28
N ALA A 327 0.93 14.56 0.97
CA ALA A 327 0.73 13.45 1.90
C ALA A 327 -0.76 13.15 2.10
N LEU A 328 -1.58 14.18 2.34
CA LEU A 328 -3.03 14.01 2.48
C LEU A 328 -3.68 13.51 1.19
N SER A 329 -3.23 13.99 0.03
CA SER A 329 -3.75 13.51 -1.27
C SER A 329 -3.48 12.02 -1.46
N ILE A 330 -2.26 11.56 -1.13
CA ILE A 330 -1.90 10.14 -1.18
C ILE A 330 -2.81 9.30 -0.27
N LEU A 331 -3.07 9.75 0.96
CA LEU A 331 -3.93 9.04 1.91
C LEU A 331 -5.40 8.99 1.45
N ILE A 332 -5.96 10.12 0.99
CA ILE A 332 -7.34 10.20 0.48
C ILE A 332 -7.54 9.23 -0.69
N ILE A 333 -6.63 9.25 -1.65
CA ILE A 333 -6.74 8.40 -2.84
C ILE A 333 -6.46 6.94 -2.50
N GLY A 334 -5.48 6.66 -1.63
CA GLY A 334 -5.19 5.31 -1.15
C GLY A 334 -6.39 4.67 -0.45
N LEU A 335 -7.11 5.42 0.39
CA LEU A 335 -8.34 4.95 1.05
C LEU A 335 -9.46 4.60 0.07
N SER A 336 -9.43 5.16 -1.14
CA SER A 336 -10.43 4.92 -2.17
C SER A 336 -10.19 3.64 -2.97
N ILE A 337 -9.11 2.88 -2.68
CA ILE A 337 -8.83 1.59 -3.32
C ILE A 337 -9.83 0.53 -2.80
N PRO A 338 -10.61 -0.11 -3.69
CA PRO A 338 -11.64 -1.08 -3.28
C PRO A 338 -11.09 -2.28 -2.52
N ARG A 339 -10.00 -2.85 -3.03
CA ARG A 339 -9.29 -4.00 -2.46
C ARG A 339 -7.89 -3.55 -2.10
N LEU A 340 -7.62 -3.40 -0.81
CA LEU A 340 -6.30 -3.15 -0.27
C LEU A 340 -5.74 -4.45 0.30
N ALA A 341 -4.72 -4.99 -0.35
CA ALA A 341 -3.91 -6.06 0.19
C ALA A 341 -2.80 -5.51 1.10
N ILE A 342 -2.24 -6.37 1.96
CA ILE A 342 -1.15 -6.06 2.90
C ILE A 342 0.00 -5.28 2.24
N TYR A 343 0.47 -5.81 1.10
CA TYR A 343 1.59 -5.25 0.31
C TYR A 343 1.34 -3.81 -0.15
N GLU A 344 0.07 -3.43 -0.24
CA GLU A 344 -0.39 -2.15 -0.79
C GLU A 344 -0.41 -1.07 0.28
N LEU A 345 -0.25 -1.44 1.56
CA LEU A 345 -0.20 -0.49 2.67
C LEU A 345 1.09 0.32 2.76
N ILE A 346 2.13 -0.08 1.99
CA ILE A 346 3.42 0.62 1.96
C ILE A 346 3.29 2.11 1.64
N ILE A 347 2.32 2.47 0.81
CA ILE A 347 2.09 3.84 0.34
C ILE A 347 1.58 4.77 1.45
N PHE A 348 0.98 4.23 2.51
CA PHE A 348 0.42 5.04 3.60
C PHE A 348 1.46 5.40 4.66
N ILE A 349 2.45 4.51 4.89
CA ILE A 349 3.36 4.58 6.05
C ILE A 349 4.09 5.92 6.12
N ILE A 350 4.71 6.34 5.03
CA ILE A 350 5.56 7.54 5.04
C ILE A 350 4.74 8.83 5.09
N PRO A 351 3.65 9.00 4.31
CA PRO A 351 2.73 10.11 4.52
C PRO A 351 2.26 10.22 5.97
N ILE A 352 1.96 9.10 6.64
CA ILE A 352 1.54 9.13 8.05
C ILE A 352 2.68 9.63 8.95
N ILE A 353 3.89 9.07 8.83
CA ILE A 353 5.07 9.52 9.61
C ILE A 353 5.29 11.03 9.43
N PHE A 354 5.24 11.50 8.18
CA PHE A 354 5.44 12.91 7.87
C PHE A 354 4.33 13.80 8.44
N LEU A 355 3.06 13.42 8.31
CA LEU A 355 1.94 14.20 8.86
C LEU A 355 1.98 14.23 10.38
N PHE A 356 2.36 13.13 11.02
CA PHE A 356 2.55 13.08 12.46
C PHE A 356 3.62 14.09 12.91
N GLU A 357 4.80 14.09 12.28
CA GLU A 357 5.88 15.04 12.61
C GLU A 357 5.43 16.51 12.50
N ASN A 358 4.66 16.84 11.46
CA ASN A 358 4.24 18.23 11.21
C ASN A 358 3.06 18.69 12.06
N PHE A 359 2.09 17.81 12.33
CA PHE A 359 0.90 18.20 13.07
C PHE A 359 1.03 18.03 14.58
N TYR A 360 1.91 17.15 15.07
CA TYR A 360 2.03 16.85 16.51
C TYR A 360 2.24 18.11 17.38
N ASN A 361 3.17 18.98 16.98
CA ASN A 361 3.49 20.20 17.72
C ASN A 361 2.44 21.32 17.55
N SER A 362 1.61 21.25 16.50
CA SER A 362 0.62 22.29 16.18
C SER A 362 -0.67 22.19 17.00
N ILE A 363 -0.80 21.16 17.83
CA ILE A 363 -2.01 20.87 18.59
C ILE A 363 -1.88 21.47 20.00
N ASN A 364 -2.61 22.56 20.27
CA ASN A 364 -2.54 23.27 21.56
C ASN A 364 -3.04 22.45 22.78
N LYS A 365 -3.84 21.40 22.56
CA LYS A 365 -4.43 20.59 23.65
C LYS A 365 -3.65 19.29 23.83
N ARG A 366 -3.00 19.12 24.99
CA ARG A 366 -2.22 17.90 25.35
C ARG A 366 -3.02 16.59 25.19
N LYS A 367 -4.33 16.59 25.45
CA LYS A 367 -5.21 15.41 25.20
C LYS A 367 -5.32 15.05 23.71
N SER A 368 -5.38 16.05 22.83
CA SER A 368 -5.45 15.86 21.38
C SER A 368 -4.09 15.42 20.80
N GLN A 369 -2.99 15.89 21.37
CA GLN A 369 -1.63 15.40 21.05
C GLN A 369 -1.49 13.92 21.42
N LEU A 370 -1.90 13.54 22.63
CA LEU A 370 -1.88 12.14 23.08
C LEU A 370 -2.77 11.24 22.23
N PHE A 371 -3.96 11.70 21.84
CA PHE A 371 -4.84 10.96 20.94
C PHE A 371 -4.19 10.70 19.57
N ILE A 372 -3.54 11.71 18.99
CA ILE A 372 -2.85 11.57 17.70
C ILE A 372 -1.59 10.71 17.83
N ALA A 373 -0.88 10.77 18.95
CA ALA A 373 0.23 9.86 19.25
C ALA A 373 -0.23 8.41 19.41
N PHE A 374 -1.35 8.17 20.10
CA PHE A 374 -1.95 6.84 20.22
C PHE A 374 -2.36 6.29 18.86
N ILE A 375 -2.98 7.12 18.03
CA ILE A 375 -3.32 6.78 16.65
C ILE A 375 -2.03 6.46 15.88
N PHE A 376 -1.03 7.34 15.86
CA PHE A 376 0.22 7.06 15.18
C PHE A 376 0.88 5.75 15.61
N LEU A 377 0.91 5.47 16.92
CA LEU A 377 1.47 4.23 17.46
C LEU A 377 0.68 2.98 17.08
N SER A 378 -0.64 3.06 16.94
CA SER A 378 -1.44 1.91 16.57
C SER A 378 -1.10 1.41 15.16
N ILE A 379 -0.62 2.27 14.25
CA ILE A 379 -0.12 1.84 12.92
C ILE A 379 1.08 0.90 13.03
N PHE A 380 1.87 0.99 14.10
CA PHE A 380 3.02 0.11 14.30
C PHE A 380 2.65 -1.21 14.97
N LEU A 381 1.48 -1.29 15.60
CA LEU A 381 1.00 -2.47 16.32
C LEU A 381 -0.09 -3.24 15.57
N LEU A 382 -0.85 -2.55 14.71
CA LEU A 382 -1.93 -3.12 13.93
C LEU A 382 -1.37 -4.09 12.90
N ASN A 383 -1.95 -5.29 12.89
CA ASN A 383 -1.72 -6.23 11.82
C ASN A 383 -2.26 -5.66 10.51
N GLY A 384 -1.42 -5.56 9.47
CA GLY A 384 -1.83 -5.06 8.15
C GLY A 384 -2.98 -5.84 7.54
N ASP A 385 -3.15 -7.13 7.90
CA ASP A 385 -4.30 -7.96 7.50
C ASP A 385 -5.55 -7.77 8.35
N SER A 386 -5.46 -7.08 9.48
CA SER A 386 -6.61 -6.86 10.34
C SER A 386 -7.60 -5.94 9.66
N GLY A 387 -8.88 -6.32 9.67
CA GLY A 387 -9.96 -5.42 9.23
C GLY A 387 -9.83 -4.03 9.87
N VAL A 388 -9.52 -3.98 11.18
CA VAL A 388 -9.42 -2.73 11.96
C VAL A 388 -8.42 -1.71 11.38
N THR A 389 -7.44 -2.15 10.60
CA THR A 389 -6.44 -1.27 9.96
C THR A 389 -7.06 -0.23 9.04
N TYR A 390 -8.10 -0.57 8.29
CA TYR A 390 -8.69 0.38 7.35
C TYR A 390 -9.54 1.50 8.00
N PRO A 391 -10.46 1.22 8.95
CA PRO A 391 -11.14 2.25 9.72
C PRO A 391 -10.15 3.15 10.45
N PHE A 392 -9.07 2.56 10.94
CA PHE A 392 -8.00 3.29 11.56
C PHE A 392 -7.35 4.30 10.58
N LEU A 393 -6.98 3.86 9.37
CA LEU A 393 -6.44 4.75 8.32
C LEU A 393 -7.43 5.85 7.93
N LEU A 394 -8.73 5.53 7.88
CA LEU A 394 -9.80 6.49 7.61
C LEU A 394 -9.86 7.57 8.69
N VAL A 395 -9.91 7.18 9.97
CA VAL A 395 -9.93 8.11 11.11
C VAL A 395 -8.66 8.97 11.16
N PHE A 396 -7.48 8.37 10.94
CA PHE A 396 -6.23 9.13 10.84
C PHE A 396 -6.30 10.17 9.72
N THR A 397 -6.75 9.79 8.53
CA THR A 397 -6.79 10.70 7.39
C THR A 397 -7.79 11.85 7.60
N LEU A 398 -9.00 11.55 8.05
CA LEU A 398 -10.03 12.57 8.31
C LEU A 398 -9.64 13.53 9.44
N SER A 399 -9.04 13.02 10.53
CA SER A 399 -8.55 13.87 11.62
C SER A 399 -7.43 14.82 11.16
N ASN A 400 -6.48 14.33 10.36
CA ASN A 400 -5.43 15.18 9.79
C ASN A 400 -5.96 16.17 8.74
N LEU A 401 -7.00 15.83 7.97
CA LEU A 401 -7.68 16.79 7.09
C LEU A 401 -8.33 17.93 7.89
N PHE A 402 -8.93 17.62 9.04
CA PHE A 402 -9.52 18.62 9.91
C PHE A 402 -8.45 19.53 10.55
N LEU A 403 -7.33 18.96 11.00
CA LEU A 403 -6.19 19.75 11.48
C LEU A 403 -5.59 20.63 10.39
N TYR A 404 -5.42 20.06 9.19
CA TYR A 404 -4.98 20.81 8.03
C TYR A 404 -5.87 22.02 7.81
N LYS A 405 -7.21 21.88 7.89
CA LYS A 405 -8.15 23.00 7.76
C LYS A 405 -7.87 24.12 8.75
N ASN A 406 -7.76 23.79 10.04
CA ASN A 406 -7.74 24.77 11.13
C ASN A 406 -6.40 25.48 11.33
N ASN A 407 -5.29 24.86 10.91
CA ASN A 407 -3.97 25.41 11.14
C ASN A 407 -3.51 26.31 9.98
N SER A 408 -3.59 27.63 10.18
CA SER A 408 -3.02 28.65 9.29
C SER A 408 -1.51 28.86 9.46
N LYS A 409 -0.92 28.34 10.55
CA LYS A 409 0.48 28.59 10.96
C LYS A 409 1.48 27.52 10.54
N ILE A 410 1.07 26.52 9.76
CA ILE A 410 2.00 25.46 9.29
C ILE A 410 2.55 25.89 7.93
N THR A 411 3.56 26.77 8.00
CA THR A 411 4.42 27.17 6.88
C THR A 411 5.61 26.23 6.79
#